data_AF-A0A7S0CSE0-F1
#
_entry.id   AF-A0A7S0CSE0-F1
#
_cell.length_a   1.000
_cell.length_b   1.000
_cell.length_c   1.000
_cell.angle_alpha   90.00
_cell.angle_beta   90.00
_cell.angle_gamma   90.00
#
_symmetry.space_group_name_H-M   'P 1'
#
loop_
_entity.id
_entity.type
_entity.pdbx_description
1 polymer ?
#
loop_
_entity_poly.entity_id
_entity_poly.type
_entity_poly.pdbx_seq_one_letter_code
_entity_poly.pdbx_strand_id
1 'polypeptide(L)'
;AETLGRRRCLALRSAVTRRSARWLARFAADATEALNDALETETWAAVRRDEDEDEDKDDPDAKTKDGDEKNKVVASARLASRVSREFLRFARRAPALAPDVARRVSELVRVYNARSCRLVLGAEATRNASRLKSVTAAHLAA
;
A
#
# COMPACT_ATOMS: atom_id res chain seq x y z
N ALA A 1 -37.13 20.36 6.99
CA ALA A 1 -36.97 20.73 5.57
C ALA A 1 -37.69 22.05 5.40
N GLU A 2 -37.00 23.10 4.98
CA GLU A 2 -37.62 24.43 4.81
C GLU A 2 -38.29 24.48 3.43
N THR A 3 -39.59 24.74 3.42
CA THR A 3 -40.41 24.77 2.20
C THR A 3 -40.49 26.19 1.66
N LEU A 4 -39.58 26.53 0.74
CA LEU A 4 -39.72 27.69 -0.15
C LEU A 4 -40.35 27.21 -1.46
N GLY A 5 -41.69 27.12 -1.48
CA GLY A 5 -42.50 26.79 -2.66
C GLY A 5 -42.57 25.31 -3.06
N ARG A 6 -42.95 25.05 -4.33
CA ARG A 6 -43.16 23.69 -4.93
C ARG A 6 -41.89 22.84 -5.00
N ARG A 7 -40.73 23.39 -4.66
CA ARG A 7 -39.44 22.69 -4.68
C ARG A 7 -39.03 22.36 -3.24
N ARG A 8 -38.76 21.08 -2.98
CA ARG A 8 -38.20 20.63 -1.70
C ARG A 8 -36.74 21.07 -1.63
N CYS A 9 -36.47 22.23 -1.05
CA CYS A 9 -35.12 22.69 -0.75
C CYS A 9 -34.58 21.87 0.43
N LEU A 10 -33.71 20.90 0.13
CA LEU A 10 -32.97 20.21 1.17
C LEU A 10 -32.06 21.21 1.87
N ALA A 11 -31.97 21.15 3.19
CA ALA A 11 -31.04 21.98 3.94
C ALA A 11 -29.63 21.78 3.37
N LEU A 12 -28.94 22.88 3.04
CA LEU A 12 -27.62 22.88 2.40
C LEU A 12 -26.65 21.91 3.08
N ARG A 13 -26.66 21.87 4.42
CA ARG A 13 -25.88 20.93 5.24
C ARG A 13 -26.14 19.47 4.87
N SER A 14 -27.41 19.05 4.75
CA SER A 14 -27.78 17.67 4.40
C SER A 14 -27.39 17.28 2.96
N ALA A 15 -27.35 18.25 2.05
CA ALA A 15 -26.92 18.02 0.68
C ALA A 15 -25.40 17.87 0.60
N VAL A 16 -24.67 18.73 1.31
CA VAL A 16 -23.21 18.65 1.46
C VAL A 16 -22.80 17.31 2.07
N THR A 17 -23.39 16.92 3.21
CA THR A 17 -23.07 15.65 3.89
C THR A 17 -23.31 14.44 2.99
N ARG A 18 -24.42 14.41 2.24
CA ARG A 18 -24.70 13.31 1.31
C ARG A 18 -23.70 13.24 0.16
N ARG A 19 -23.34 14.40 -0.40
CA ARG A 19 -22.35 14.46 -1.48
C ARG A 19 -20.97 14.04 -0.98
N SER A 20 -20.57 14.50 0.20
CA SER A 20 -19.27 14.16 0.79
C SER A 20 -19.20 12.68 1.18
N ALA A 21 -20.27 12.09 1.71
CA ALA A 21 -20.34 10.65 1.97
C ALA A 21 -20.26 9.81 0.69
N ARG A 22 -20.97 10.22 -0.38
CA ARG A 22 -20.90 9.54 -1.69
C ARG A 22 -19.51 9.64 -2.30
N TRP A 23 -18.88 10.81 -2.23
CA TRP A 23 -17.50 10.99 -2.68
C TRP A 23 -16.55 10.08 -1.91
N LEU A 24 -16.68 10.03 -0.57
CA LEU A 24 -15.85 9.20 0.29
C LEU A 24 -15.98 7.71 -0.05
N ALA A 25 -17.19 7.24 -0.31
CA ALA A 25 -17.44 5.86 -0.71
C ALA A 25 -16.78 5.51 -2.04
N ARG A 26 -16.93 6.37 -3.05
CA ARG A 26 -16.30 6.16 -4.36
C ARG A 26 -14.78 6.22 -4.28
N PHE A 27 -14.25 7.25 -3.63
CA PHE A 27 -12.81 7.41 -3.44
C PHE A 27 -12.17 6.19 -2.75
N ALA A 28 -12.86 5.59 -1.78
CA ALA A 28 -12.38 4.37 -1.13
C ALA A 28 -12.42 3.13 -2.03
N ALA A 29 -13.43 3.00 -2.88
CA ALA A 29 -13.50 1.92 -3.86
C ALA A 29 -12.35 2.04 -4.87
N ASP A 30 -12.22 3.22 -5.49
CA ASP A 30 -11.16 3.52 -6.47
C ASP A 30 -9.76 3.33 -5.86
N ALA A 31 -9.56 3.76 -4.60
CA ALA A 31 -8.30 3.59 -3.90
C ALA A 31 -7.97 2.12 -3.60
N THR A 32 -8.96 1.31 -3.26
CA THR A 32 -8.77 -0.11 -2.98
C THR A 32 -8.44 -0.88 -4.25
N GLU A 33 -9.14 -0.56 -5.34
CA GLU A 33 -8.88 -1.12 -6.67
C GLU A 33 -7.47 -0.78 -7.15
N ALA A 34 -7.10 0.52 -7.16
CA ALA A 34 -5.76 0.94 -7.56
C ALA A 34 -4.66 0.34 -6.67
N LEU A 35 -4.94 0.14 -5.38
CA LEU A 35 -4.00 -0.53 -4.48
C LEU A 35 -3.84 -2.01 -4.82
N ASN A 36 -4.93 -2.72 -5.12
CA ASN A 36 -4.86 -4.11 -5.54
C ASN A 36 -4.08 -4.23 -6.86
N ASP A 37 -4.36 -3.39 -7.85
CA ASP A 37 -3.64 -3.41 -9.13
C ASP A 37 -2.14 -3.14 -8.94
N ALA A 38 -1.79 -2.18 -8.08
CA ALA A 38 -0.39 -1.91 -7.73
C ALA A 38 0.27 -3.11 -7.04
N LEU A 39 -0.44 -3.83 -6.18
CA LEU A 39 0.08 -5.03 -5.51
C LEU A 39 0.23 -6.24 -6.44
N GLU A 40 -0.66 -6.41 -7.42
CA GLU A 40 -0.58 -7.51 -8.39
C GLU A 40 0.53 -7.28 -9.43
N THR A 41 0.80 -6.01 -9.78
CA THR A 41 1.90 -5.66 -10.71
C THR A 41 3.27 -5.65 -10.04
N GLU A 42 3.31 -5.59 -8.72
CA GLU A 42 4.54 -5.55 -7.96
C GLU A 42 5.20 -6.92 -7.83
N THR A 43 6.46 -6.99 -8.27
CA THR A 43 7.37 -8.08 -7.96
C THR A 43 8.42 -7.56 -7.00
N TRP A 44 8.28 -7.91 -5.72
CA TRP A 44 9.28 -7.59 -4.71
C TRP A 44 10.48 -8.53 -4.92
N ALA A 45 11.39 -8.15 -5.81
CA ALA A 45 12.68 -8.82 -5.90
C ALA A 45 13.43 -8.56 -4.59
N ALA A 46 13.89 -9.63 -3.94
CA ALA A 46 14.74 -9.50 -2.77
C ALA A 46 15.95 -8.63 -3.16
N VAL A 47 16.12 -7.50 -2.48
CA VAL A 47 17.38 -6.77 -2.52
C VAL A 47 18.41 -7.76 -2.00
N ARG A 48 19.33 -8.21 -2.86
CA ARG A 48 20.49 -8.96 -2.39
C ARG A 48 21.19 -8.00 -1.45
N ARG A 49 21.17 -8.29 -0.15
CA ARG A 49 22.23 -7.84 0.71
C ARG A 49 23.45 -8.56 0.15
N ASP A 50 24.38 -7.82 -0.40
CA ASP A 50 25.73 -8.34 -0.57
C ASP A 50 26.14 -8.81 0.83
N GLU A 51 26.13 -10.14 1.01
CA GLU A 51 26.58 -10.78 2.24
C GLU A 51 28.07 -10.45 2.35
N ASP A 52 28.39 -9.60 3.31
CA ASP A 52 29.71 -9.38 3.90
C ASP A 52 30.87 -9.35 2.87
N GLU A 53 31.04 -8.23 2.18
CA GLU A 53 32.39 -7.87 1.72
C GLU A 53 33.19 -7.50 2.97
N ASP A 54 34.15 -8.36 3.29
CA ASP A 54 35.09 -8.27 4.41
C ASP A 54 35.52 -6.83 4.72
N GLU A 55 35.37 -6.43 5.98
CA GLU A 55 36.03 -5.25 6.54
C GLU A 55 37.54 -5.39 6.32
N ASP A 56 38.12 -4.53 5.47
CA ASP A 56 39.34 -3.76 5.72
C ASP A 56 39.93 -3.24 4.39
N LYS A 57 39.44 -2.09 3.91
CA LYS A 57 40.27 -1.07 3.23
C LYS A 57 39.66 0.32 3.42
N ASP A 58 40.24 1.07 4.35
CA ASP A 58 40.05 2.52 4.47
C ASP A 58 40.48 3.22 3.16
N ASP A 59 39.52 3.73 2.40
CA ASP A 59 39.77 4.70 1.32
C ASP A 59 38.87 5.93 1.53
N PRO A 60 39.42 7.09 1.95
CA PRO A 60 38.62 8.19 2.51
C PRO A 60 37.95 9.11 1.47
N ASP A 61 37.82 8.73 0.20
CA ASP A 61 37.23 9.61 -0.83
C ASP A 61 36.10 8.95 -1.64
N ALA A 62 35.18 8.28 -0.95
CA ALA A 62 33.93 7.81 -1.56
C ALA A 62 32.87 8.91 -1.53
N LYS A 63 32.91 9.77 -2.56
CA LYS A 63 31.87 10.73 -2.93
C LYS A 63 30.48 10.12 -2.76
N THR A 64 29.66 10.72 -1.90
CA THR A 64 28.26 10.35 -1.66
C THR A 64 27.47 10.48 -2.96
N LYS A 65 27.43 9.41 -3.75
CA LYS A 65 26.53 9.31 -4.89
C LYS A 65 25.14 9.16 -4.30
N ASP A 66 24.30 10.17 -4.53
CA ASP A 66 22.88 10.16 -4.20
C ASP A 66 22.28 8.79 -4.50
N GLY A 67 21.87 8.10 -3.43
CA GLY A 67 21.42 6.72 -3.43
C GLY A 67 20.02 6.55 -4.02
N ASP A 68 19.79 7.05 -5.24
CA ASP A 68 18.51 6.92 -5.93
C ASP A 68 18.26 5.48 -6.41
N GLU A 69 19.32 4.68 -6.58
CA GLU A 69 19.22 3.26 -6.94
C GLU A 69 18.90 2.33 -5.76
N LYS A 70 19.02 2.81 -4.51
CA LYS A 70 18.84 1.97 -3.30
C LYS A 70 17.44 2.00 -2.69
N ASN A 71 16.56 2.89 -3.17
CA ASN A 71 15.16 2.93 -2.73
C ASN A 71 14.24 2.71 -3.93
N LYS A 72 14.10 1.45 -4.37
CA LYS A 72 12.89 1.04 -5.12
C LYS A 72 11.70 1.18 -4.18
N VAL A 73 11.19 2.40 -4.04
CA VAL A 73 9.99 2.67 -3.25
C VAL A 73 8.88 1.84 -3.86
N VAL A 74 8.40 0.87 -3.09
CA VAL A 74 7.26 0.02 -3.42
C VAL A 74 6.08 0.92 -3.80
N ALA A 75 5.61 0.84 -5.04
CA ALA A 75 4.59 1.70 -5.62
C ALA A 75 3.27 1.63 -4.84
N SER A 76 2.89 0.46 -4.36
CA SER A 76 1.74 0.17 -3.51
C SER A 76 1.87 0.83 -2.15
N ALA A 77 3.06 0.81 -1.53
CA ALA A 77 3.34 1.53 -0.27
C ALA A 77 3.22 3.05 -0.45
N ARG A 78 3.77 3.59 -1.54
CA ARG A 78 3.65 5.01 -1.90
C ARG A 78 2.20 5.41 -2.15
N LEU A 79 1.44 4.57 -2.86
CA LEU A 79 0.03 4.79 -3.14
C LEU A 79 -0.81 4.75 -1.86
N ALA A 80 -0.64 3.73 -1.02
CA ALA A 80 -1.32 3.61 0.27
C ALA A 80 -1.05 4.82 1.17
N SER A 81 0.20 5.29 1.24
CA SER A 81 0.57 6.50 1.98
C SER A 81 -0.11 7.75 1.40
N ARG A 82 -0.11 7.92 0.07
CA ARG A 82 -0.76 9.05 -0.61
C ARG A 82 -2.26 9.08 -0.34
N VAL A 83 -2.95 7.96 -0.55
CA VAL A 83 -4.40 7.83 -0.34
C VAL A 83 -4.76 8.08 1.13
N SER A 84 -3.99 7.52 2.07
CA SER A 84 -4.22 7.73 3.51
C SER A 84 -4.14 9.20 3.89
N ARG A 85 -3.18 9.95 3.33
CA ARG A 85 -3.10 11.40 3.54
C ARG A 85 -4.32 12.15 3.01
N GLU A 86 -4.84 11.77 1.83
CA GLU A 86 -6.05 12.40 1.29
C GLU A 86 -7.29 12.13 2.15
N PHE A 87 -7.44 10.90 2.65
CA PHE A 87 -8.48 10.57 3.64
C PHE A 87 -8.37 11.46 4.88
N LEU A 88 -7.18 11.58 5.47
CA LEU A 88 -6.97 12.41 6.67
C LEU A 88 -7.24 13.91 6.40
N ARG A 89 -6.86 14.43 5.23
CA ARG A 89 -7.21 15.79 4.83
C ARG A 89 -8.72 15.97 4.68
N PHE A 90 -9.42 14.98 4.13
CA PHE A 90 -10.87 15.00 4.02
C PHE A 90 -11.53 14.99 5.40
N ALA A 91 -11.07 14.15 6.33
CA ALA A 91 -11.58 14.12 7.70
C ALA A 91 -11.41 15.49 8.42
N ARG A 92 -10.30 16.20 8.18
CA ARG A 92 -10.11 17.56 8.72
C ARG A 92 -11.11 18.57 8.16
N ARG A 93 -11.53 18.43 6.90
CA ARG A 93 -12.50 19.33 6.23
C ARG A 93 -13.96 18.96 6.52
N ALA A 94 -14.23 17.70 6.83
CA ALA A 94 -15.56 17.19 7.17
C ALA A 94 -15.50 16.31 8.43
N PRO A 95 -15.35 16.90 9.63
CA PRO A 95 -15.18 16.15 10.88
C PRO A 95 -16.33 15.18 11.20
N ALA A 96 -17.55 15.50 10.76
CA ALA A 96 -18.72 14.62 10.91
C ALA A 96 -18.56 13.26 10.20
N LEU A 97 -17.66 13.15 9.22
CA LEU A 97 -17.33 11.91 8.51
C LEU A 97 -16.00 11.30 8.97
N ALA A 98 -15.29 11.90 9.93
CA ALA A 98 -14.05 11.36 10.47
C ALA A 98 -14.12 9.88 10.91
N PRO A 99 -15.18 9.39 11.61
CA PRO A 99 -15.25 7.97 11.96
C PRO A 99 -15.35 7.07 10.73
N ASP A 100 -16.11 7.46 9.71
CA ASP A 100 -16.20 6.72 8.45
C ASP A 100 -14.86 6.69 7.70
N VAL A 101 -14.14 7.81 7.73
CA VAL A 101 -12.80 7.92 7.15
C VAL A 101 -11.81 7.00 7.88
N ALA A 102 -11.81 7.03 9.21
CA ALA A 102 -10.92 6.20 10.02
C ALA A 102 -11.13 4.70 9.74
N ARG A 103 -12.40 4.28 9.60
CA ARG A 103 -12.73 2.90 9.20
C ARG A 103 -12.15 2.56 7.83
N ARG A 104 -12.32 3.42 6.83
CA ARG A 104 -11.82 3.20 5.45
C ARG A 104 -10.29 3.15 5.37
N VAL A 105 -9.61 4.02 6.11
CA VAL A 105 -8.13 3.98 6.21
C VAL A 105 -7.68 2.66 6.86
N SER A 106 -8.38 2.23 7.92
CA SER A 106 -8.06 0.96 8.59
C SER A 106 -8.26 -0.24 7.65
N GLU A 107 -9.33 -0.24 6.86
CA GLU A 107 -9.57 -1.26 5.83
C GLU A 107 -8.49 -1.26 4.75
N LEU A 108 -8.12 -0.09 4.23
CA LEU A 108 -7.05 0.06 3.23
C LEU A 108 -5.72 -0.51 3.73
N VAL A 109 -5.33 -0.18 4.98
CA VAL A 109 -4.10 -0.69 5.60
C VAL A 109 -4.17 -2.19 5.82
N ARG A 110 -5.33 -2.73 6.22
CA ARG A 110 -5.50 -4.20 6.35
C ARG A 110 -5.32 -4.91 5.01
N VAL A 111 -5.92 -4.41 3.93
CA VAL A 111 -5.77 -4.98 2.59
C VAL A 111 -4.30 -4.95 2.16
N TYR A 112 -3.65 -3.80 2.32
CA TYR A 112 -2.22 -3.64 2.02
C TYR A 112 -1.36 -4.66 2.78
N ASN A 113 -1.53 -4.76 4.10
CA ASN A 113 -0.75 -5.66 4.94
C ASN A 113 -0.99 -7.13 4.57
N ALA A 114 -2.25 -7.54 4.41
CA ALA A 114 -2.58 -8.92 4.07
C ALA A 114 -1.97 -9.36 2.73
N ARG A 115 -2.03 -8.48 1.71
CA ARG A 115 -1.45 -8.74 0.39
C ARG A 115 0.07 -8.70 0.40
N SER A 116 0.65 -7.71 1.07
CA SER A 116 2.11 -7.60 1.24
C SER A 116 2.69 -8.84 1.91
N CYS A 117 2.06 -9.34 2.98
CA CYS A 117 2.50 -10.57 3.63
C CYS A 117 2.47 -11.78 2.67
N ARG A 118 1.45 -11.90 1.81
CA ARG A 118 1.41 -12.97 0.80
C ARG A 118 2.52 -12.82 -0.24
N LEU A 119 2.83 -11.60 -0.68
CA LEU A 119 3.92 -11.34 -1.62
C LEU A 119 5.27 -11.75 -1.03
N VAL A 120 5.54 -11.37 0.23
CA VAL A 120 6.77 -11.74 0.95
C VAL A 120 6.87 -13.25 1.13
N LEU A 121 5.82 -13.89 1.65
CA LEU A 121 5.82 -15.34 1.88
C LEU A 121 5.88 -16.15 0.57
N GLY A 122 5.21 -15.71 -0.49
CA GLY A 122 5.27 -16.34 -1.80
C GLY A 122 6.66 -16.21 -2.45
N ALA A 123 7.31 -15.05 -2.31
CA ALA A 123 8.69 -14.85 -2.73
C ALA A 123 9.66 -15.74 -1.94
N GLU A 124 9.46 -15.92 -0.63
CA GLU A 124 10.28 -16.81 0.19
C GLU A 124 10.05 -18.29 -0.14
N ALA A 125 8.82 -18.71 -0.39
CA ALA A 125 8.50 -20.09 -0.78
C ALA A 125 9.17 -20.48 -2.10
N THR A 126 9.13 -19.60 -3.11
CA THR A 126 9.79 -19.83 -4.41
C THR A 126 11.32 -19.79 -4.31
N ARG A 127 11.89 -18.94 -3.45
CA ARG A 127 13.33 -18.93 -3.14
C ARG A 127 13.77 -20.22 -2.43
N ASN A 128 13.00 -20.73 -1.48
CA ASN A 128 13.32 -21.97 -0.78
C ASN A 128 13.17 -23.19 -1.70
N ALA A 129 12.15 -23.20 -2.57
CA ALA A 129 11.96 -24.24 -3.57
C ALA A 129 13.10 -24.30 -4.61
N SER A 130 13.66 -23.16 -5.01
CA SER A 130 14.83 -23.11 -5.92
C SER A 130 16.16 -23.45 -5.24
N ARG A 131 16.24 -23.40 -3.89
CA ARG A 131 17.41 -23.84 -3.10
C ARG A 131 17.41 -25.33 -2.79
N LEU A 132 16.28 -26.02 -2.97
CA LEU A 132 16.22 -27.47 -3.00
C LEU A 132 16.89 -27.94 -4.30
N LYS A 133 18.23 -28.12 -4.26
CA LYS A 133 18.95 -28.89 -5.28
C LYS A 133 18.17 -30.19 -5.47
N SER A 134 17.77 -30.48 -6.71
CA SER A 134 17.08 -31.72 -7.06
C SER A 134 17.81 -32.90 -6.44
N VAL A 135 17.30 -33.43 -5.33
CA VAL A 135 17.73 -34.73 -4.82
C VAL A 135 17.13 -35.71 -5.81
N THR A 136 17.87 -35.99 -6.87
CA THR A 136 17.56 -37.08 -7.80
C THR A 136 17.46 -38.35 -6.98
N ALA A 137 16.45 -39.17 -7.28
CA ALA A 137 16.03 -40.37 -6.54
C ALA A 137 17.15 -41.39 -6.16
N ALA A 138 18.37 -41.22 -6.66
CA ALA A 138 19.55 -41.98 -6.27
C ALA A 138 19.92 -41.86 -4.76
N HIS A 139 19.50 -40.81 -4.06
CA HIS A 139 19.78 -40.63 -2.61
C HIS A 139 18.70 -41.19 -1.67
N LEU A 140 17.58 -41.71 -2.19
CA LEU A 140 16.46 -42.24 -1.38
C LEU A 140 16.39 -43.78 -1.38
N ALA A 141 17.30 -44.46 -2.07
CA ALA A 141 17.32 -45.92 -2.21
C ALA A 141 18.56 -46.56 -1.54
N ALA A 142 18.85 -46.18 -0.30
CA ALA A 142 19.84 -46.84 0.55
C ALA A 142 19.16 -47.33 1.84
#